data_AF-A0A7C6JEM9-F1
#
_entry.id   AF-A0A7C6JEM9-F1
#
_cell.length_a   1.000
_cell.length_b   1.000
_cell.length_c   1.000
_cell.angle_alpha   90.00
_cell.angle_beta   90.00
_cell.angle_gamma   90.00
#
_symmetry.space_group_name_H-M   'P 1'
#
loop_
_entity.id
_entity.type
_entity.pdbx_description
1 polymer ?
#
loop_
_entity_poly.entity_id
_entity_poly.type
_entity_poly.pdbx_seq_one_letter_code
_entity_poly.pdbx_strand_id
1 'polypeptide(L)'
;MKLNFPLDNNYYRELMNNNNLEKLKDTYSADKQKDVEDKKLRSLANEFASIFMNQMFKAMRATIPEGGLIDGGFAEDVFTDMLDSEISKQGVGQDAFNSLGALLYQQLKRKE
;
A
#
# COMPACT_ATOMS: atom_id res chain seq x y z
N MET A 1 -41.78 -3.15 42.11
CA MET A 1 -40.48 -2.45 42.20
C MET A 1 -40.45 -1.41 41.10
N LYS A 2 -40.63 -0.12 41.41
CA LYS A 2 -40.54 0.94 40.40
C LYS A 2 -39.06 1.21 40.15
N LEU A 3 -38.55 0.80 39.00
CA LEU A 3 -37.21 1.15 38.54
C LEU A 3 -37.19 2.67 38.30
N ASN A 4 -36.73 3.42 39.29
CA ASN A 4 -36.43 4.84 39.14
C ASN A 4 -35.00 4.94 38.61
N PHE A 5 -34.84 5.05 37.30
CA PHE A 5 -33.56 5.45 36.71
C PHE A 5 -33.53 6.98 36.73
N PRO A 6 -32.68 7.61 37.57
CA PRO A 6 -32.43 9.03 37.44
C PRO A 6 -31.69 9.20 36.11
N LEU A 7 -32.43 9.64 35.10
CA LEU A 7 -31.84 10.17 33.88
C LEU A 7 -31.19 11.50 34.24
N ASP A 8 -29.95 11.43 34.75
CA ASP A 8 -29.14 12.60 34.99
C ASP A 8 -28.98 13.36 33.66
N ASN A 9 -29.30 14.66 33.70
CA ASN A 9 -29.27 15.57 32.55
C ASN A 9 -27.86 15.65 31.92
N ASN A 10 -26.83 15.25 32.67
CA ASN A 10 -25.46 15.15 32.18
C ASN A 10 -25.24 13.97 31.19
N TYR A 11 -26.01 12.89 31.29
CA TYR A 11 -25.87 11.74 30.40
C TYR A 11 -26.23 12.09 28.95
N TYR A 12 -27.31 12.84 28.76
CA TYR A 12 -27.69 13.34 27.44
C TYR A 12 -26.73 14.41 26.92
N ARG A 13 -26.11 15.21 27.81
CA ARG A 13 -25.11 16.21 27.41
C ARG A 13 -23.81 15.56 26.93
N GLU A 14 -23.38 14.46 27.52
CA GLU A 14 -22.17 13.75 27.10
C GLU A 14 -22.34 13.07 25.73
N LEU A 15 -23.52 12.47 25.48
CA LEU A 15 -23.87 11.92 24.17
C LEU A 15 -23.94 12.99 23.08
N MET A 16 -24.45 14.18 23.41
CA MET A 16 -24.59 15.32 22.49
C MET A 16 -23.31 16.18 22.36
N ASN A 17 -22.34 16.04 23.27
CA ASN A 17 -21.03 16.72 23.23
C ASN A 17 -19.99 15.93 22.40
N ASN A 18 -20.41 14.88 21.71
CA ASN A 18 -19.53 14.12 20.84
C ASN A 18 -19.39 14.86 19.50
N ASN A 19 -18.25 15.53 19.33
CA ASN A 19 -17.70 16.14 18.10
C ASN A 19 -17.55 15.16 16.91
N ASN A 20 -18.25 14.02 16.93
CA ASN A 20 -18.14 12.95 15.95
C ASN A 20 -18.75 13.36 14.61
N LEU A 21 -19.79 14.23 14.59
CA LEU A 21 -20.36 14.73 13.33
C LEU A 21 -19.43 15.70 12.59
N GLU A 22 -18.74 16.59 13.30
CA GLU A 22 -17.71 17.46 12.71
C GLU A 22 -16.54 16.63 12.18
N LYS A 23 -16.05 15.66 12.97
CA LYS A 23 -15.00 14.72 12.55
C LYS A 23 -15.41 13.86 11.35
N LEU A 24 -16.68 13.46 11.26
CA LEU A 24 -17.22 12.74 10.10
C LEU A 24 -17.24 13.65 8.88
N LYS A 25 -17.75 14.88 9.00
CA LYS A 25 -17.72 15.86 7.90
C LYS A 25 -16.31 16.12 7.40
N ASP A 26 -15.35 16.32 8.30
CA ASP A 26 -13.93 16.47 7.95
C ASP A 26 -13.32 15.23 7.28
N THR A 27 -13.86 14.04 7.59
CA THR A 27 -13.47 12.78 6.95
C THR A 27 -14.05 12.64 5.54
N TYR A 28 -15.22 13.23 5.28
CA TYR A 28 -15.92 13.21 3.99
C TYR A 28 -15.74 14.49 3.16
N SER A 29 -14.98 15.48 3.64
CA SER A 29 -14.64 16.68 2.88
C SER A 29 -14.00 16.31 1.54
N ALA A 30 -14.40 17.01 0.47
CA ALA A 30 -13.90 16.76 -0.90
C ALA A 30 -12.36 16.79 -0.99
N ASP A 31 -11.70 17.58 -0.16
CA ASP A 31 -10.24 17.69 -0.11
C ASP A 31 -9.57 16.44 0.51
N LYS A 32 -10.20 15.85 1.55
CA LYS A 32 -9.75 14.58 2.13
C LYS A 32 -10.02 13.39 1.22
N GLN A 33 -11.12 13.39 0.47
CA GLN A 33 -11.39 12.36 -0.53
C GLN A 33 -10.32 12.36 -1.62
N LYS A 34 -9.93 13.53 -2.12
CA LYS A 34 -8.81 13.68 -3.07
C LYS A 34 -7.48 13.18 -2.50
N ASP A 35 -7.17 13.50 -1.23
CA ASP A 35 -5.95 12.99 -0.58
C ASP A 35 -5.97 11.45 -0.41
N VAL A 36 -7.12 10.86 -0.12
CA VAL A 36 -7.29 9.39 -0.05
C VAL A 36 -7.12 8.74 -1.42
N GLU A 37 -7.70 9.33 -2.48
CA GLU A 37 -7.54 8.86 -3.86
C GLU A 37 -6.10 8.99 -4.33
N ASP A 38 -5.43 10.10 -4.03
CA ASP A 38 -4.03 10.35 -4.38
C ASP A 38 -3.09 9.32 -3.72
N LYS A 39 -3.30 9.05 -2.42
CA LYS A 39 -2.58 8.01 -1.69
C LYS A 39 -2.81 6.62 -2.28
N LYS A 40 -4.06 6.32 -2.67
CA LYS A 40 -4.40 5.05 -3.32
C LYS A 40 -3.70 4.92 -4.67
N LEU A 41 -3.71 5.97 -5.48
CA LEU A 41 -3.02 5.99 -6.77
C LEU A 41 -1.52 5.78 -6.60
N ARG A 42 -0.91 6.43 -5.61
CA ARG A 42 0.51 6.24 -5.29
C ARG A 42 0.81 4.81 -4.82
N SER A 43 -0.06 4.22 -4.01
CA SER A 43 0.06 2.82 -3.57
C SER A 43 0.01 1.86 -4.75
N LEU A 44 -0.94 2.05 -5.68
CA LEU A 44 -1.07 1.22 -6.87
C LEU A 44 0.14 1.35 -7.81
N ALA A 45 0.65 2.58 -7.99
CA ALA A 45 1.86 2.81 -8.77
C ALA A 45 3.06 2.08 -8.19
N ASN A 46 3.21 2.09 -6.85
CA ASN A 46 4.26 1.35 -6.16
C ASN A 46 4.08 -0.18 -6.30
N GLU A 47 2.87 -0.69 -6.13
CA GLU A 47 2.59 -2.11 -6.32
C GLU A 47 2.95 -2.57 -7.74
N PHE A 48 2.56 -1.81 -8.76
CA PHE A 48 2.92 -2.09 -10.14
C PHE A 48 4.43 -2.03 -10.38
N ALA A 49 5.12 -1.04 -9.79
CA ALA A 49 6.57 -0.94 -9.85
C ALA A 49 7.24 -2.20 -9.26
N SER A 50 6.68 -2.78 -8.21
CA SER A 50 7.23 -3.98 -7.58
C SER A 50 7.12 -5.20 -8.49
N ILE A 51 6.01 -5.33 -9.21
CA ILE A 51 5.81 -6.40 -10.19
C ILE A 51 6.80 -6.23 -11.34
N PHE A 52 6.95 -5.01 -11.85
CA PHE A 52 7.90 -4.72 -12.92
C PHE A 52 9.35 -5.03 -12.50
N MET A 53 9.72 -4.66 -11.27
CA MET A 53 11.05 -4.94 -10.72
C MET A 53 11.32 -6.46 -10.65
N ASN A 54 10.34 -7.24 -10.19
CA ASN A 54 10.45 -8.69 -10.17
C ASN A 54 10.67 -9.26 -11.57
N GLN A 55 9.93 -8.77 -12.57
CA GLN A 55 10.13 -9.17 -13.97
C GLN A 55 11.51 -8.78 -14.50
N MET A 56 12.04 -7.62 -14.10
CA MET A 56 13.41 -7.24 -14.42
C MET A 56 14.44 -8.21 -13.84
N PHE A 57 14.30 -8.61 -12.57
CA PHE A 57 15.20 -9.59 -11.95
C PHE A 57 15.16 -10.93 -12.69
N LYS A 58 13.97 -11.42 -13.01
CA LYS A 58 13.78 -12.64 -13.80
C LYS A 58 14.45 -12.54 -15.17
N ALA A 59 14.25 -11.43 -15.88
CA ALA A 59 14.86 -11.21 -17.19
C ALA A 59 16.39 -11.14 -17.10
N MET A 60 16.95 -10.48 -16.09
CA MET A 60 18.40 -10.44 -15.88
C MET A 60 18.96 -11.84 -15.59
N ARG A 61 18.29 -12.65 -14.77
CA ARG A 61 18.73 -14.01 -14.46
C ARG A 61 18.67 -14.93 -15.68
N ALA A 62 17.65 -14.79 -16.52
CA ALA A 62 17.55 -15.53 -17.78
C ALA A 62 18.71 -15.25 -18.77
N THR A 63 19.50 -14.19 -18.56
CA THR A 63 20.72 -13.93 -19.36
C THR A 63 21.95 -14.69 -18.88
N ILE A 64 21.90 -15.29 -17.69
CA ILE A 64 23.00 -16.09 -17.13
C ILE A 64 22.88 -17.51 -17.69
N PRO A 65 23.90 -18.04 -18.40
CA PRO A 65 23.86 -19.40 -18.93
C PRO A 65 23.74 -20.44 -17.80
N GLU A 66 22.90 -21.44 -18.00
CA GLU A 66 22.81 -22.57 -17.09
C GLU A 66 24.00 -23.52 -17.27
N GLY A 67 24.55 -24.07 -16.18
CA GLY A 67 25.63 -25.06 -16.23
C GLY A 67 26.83 -24.81 -15.31
N GLY A 68 26.59 -24.44 -14.05
CA GLY A 68 27.63 -24.47 -13.01
C GLY A 68 27.95 -25.90 -12.54
N LEU A 69 29.11 -26.09 -11.91
CA LEU A 69 29.49 -27.38 -11.28
C LEU A 69 28.54 -27.83 -10.15
N ILE A 70 27.70 -26.91 -9.66
CA ILE A 70 26.66 -27.14 -8.66
C ILE A 70 25.40 -26.44 -9.20
N ASP A 71 24.30 -27.16 -9.26
CA ASP A 71 22.95 -26.69 -9.61
C ASP A 71 22.04 -26.98 -8.41
N GLY A 72 21.40 -25.95 -7.84
CA GLY A 72 20.44 -26.12 -6.75
C GLY A 72 19.04 -26.56 -7.20
N GLY A 73 18.82 -26.67 -8.51
CA GLY A 73 17.63 -27.22 -9.14
C GLY A 73 16.34 -26.49 -8.76
N PHE A 74 15.22 -27.20 -8.86
CA PHE A 74 13.87 -26.63 -8.64
C PHE A 74 13.70 -25.93 -7.28
N ALA A 75 14.36 -26.41 -6.23
CA ALA A 75 14.28 -25.77 -4.92
C ALA A 75 14.93 -24.39 -4.94
N GLU A 76 16.12 -24.26 -5.53
CA GLU A 76 16.80 -22.97 -5.69
C GLU A 76 15.97 -21.99 -6.51
N ASP A 77 15.35 -22.46 -7.61
CA ASP A 77 14.48 -21.63 -8.44
C ASP A 77 13.31 -21.05 -7.65
N VAL A 78 12.61 -21.90 -6.88
CA VAL A 78 11.47 -21.47 -6.06
C VAL A 78 11.91 -20.47 -4.99
N PHE A 79 13.01 -20.74 -4.27
CA PHE A 79 13.50 -19.83 -3.24
C PHE A 79 13.98 -18.50 -3.83
N THR A 80 14.62 -18.54 -5.00
CA THR A 80 15.06 -17.35 -5.73
C THR A 80 13.87 -16.51 -6.16
N ASP A 81 12.84 -17.13 -6.74
CA ASP A 81 11.61 -16.43 -7.15
C ASP A 81 10.92 -15.75 -5.95
N MET A 82 10.87 -16.43 -4.80
CA MET A 82 10.35 -15.85 -3.57
C MET A 82 11.21 -14.69 -3.07
N LEU A 83 12.53 -14.83 -3.10
CA LEU A 83 13.47 -13.79 -2.71
C LEU A 83 13.34 -12.55 -3.59
N ASP A 84 13.33 -12.72 -4.91
CA ASP A 84 13.19 -11.63 -5.88
C ASP A 84 11.84 -10.90 -5.69
N SER A 85 10.77 -11.64 -5.35
CA SER A 85 9.47 -11.05 -5.02
C SER A 85 9.55 -10.16 -3.78
N GLU A 86 10.15 -10.64 -2.69
CA GLU A 86 10.25 -9.84 -1.46
C GLU A 86 11.20 -8.65 -1.60
N ILE A 87 12.34 -8.82 -2.28
CA ILE A 87 13.25 -7.72 -2.61
C ILE A 87 12.50 -6.66 -3.43
N SER A 88 11.70 -7.08 -4.42
CA SER A 88 10.94 -6.14 -5.25
C SER A 88 9.89 -5.38 -4.46
N LYS A 89 9.18 -6.04 -3.53
CA LYS A 89 8.20 -5.38 -2.65
C LYS A 89 8.87 -4.40 -1.68
N GLN A 90 9.99 -4.79 -1.07
CA GLN A 90 10.71 -3.96 -0.10
C GLN A 90 11.47 -2.80 -0.76
N GLY A 91 11.97 -3.02 -1.97
CA GLY A 91 12.75 -2.04 -2.73
C GLY A 91 11.90 -0.88 -3.25
N VAL A 92 10.62 -1.11 -3.55
CA VAL A 92 9.72 -0.02 -3.94
C VAL A 92 9.38 0.84 -2.74
N GLY A 93 9.89 2.07 -2.76
CA GLY A 93 9.76 3.03 -1.66
C GLY A 93 11.09 3.31 -0.96
N GLN A 94 12.13 2.50 -1.20
CA GLN A 94 13.52 2.81 -0.84
C GLN A 94 14.22 3.55 -1.98
N ASP A 95 15.23 4.36 -1.63
CA ASP A 95 15.80 5.42 -2.47
C ASP A 95 16.22 4.98 -3.88
N ALA A 96 16.67 3.74 -4.07
CA ALA A 96 17.14 3.25 -5.37
C ALA A 96 16.02 3.07 -6.42
N PHE A 97 14.80 2.71 -5.99
CA PHE A 97 13.70 2.34 -6.90
C PHE A 97 12.41 3.16 -6.69
N ASN A 98 12.40 4.07 -5.73
CA ASN A 98 11.31 5.02 -5.50
C ASN A 98 11.02 5.90 -6.74
N SER A 99 12.05 6.14 -7.57
CA SER A 99 11.93 6.88 -8.83
C SER A 99 10.98 6.20 -9.82
N LEU A 100 10.97 4.87 -9.91
CA LEU A 100 10.09 4.13 -10.82
C LEU A 100 8.63 4.26 -10.41
N GLY A 101 8.33 4.08 -9.12
CA GLY A 101 6.97 4.28 -8.59
C GLY A 101 6.48 5.72 -8.75
N ALA A 102 7.36 6.70 -8.51
CA ALA A 102 7.06 8.12 -8.72
C ALA A 102 6.76 8.45 -10.19
N LEU A 103 7.54 7.91 -11.13
CA LEU A 103 7.32 8.09 -12.56
C LEU A 103 5.98 7.47 -12.99
N LEU A 104 5.68 6.25 -12.54
CA LEU A 104 4.40 5.59 -12.83
C LEU A 104 3.22 6.39 -12.28
N TYR A 105 3.32 6.85 -11.04
CA TYR A 105 2.32 7.71 -10.42
C TYR A 105 2.09 9.00 -11.23
N GLN A 106 3.16 9.68 -11.66
CA GLN A 106 3.04 10.88 -12.50
C GLN A 106 2.36 10.59 -13.86
N GLN A 107 2.66 9.45 -14.47
CA GLN A 107 2.05 9.04 -15.73
C GLN A 107 0.56 8.75 -15.58
N LEU A 108 0.18 8.06 -14.50
CA LEU A 108 -1.23 7.76 -14.21
C LEU A 108 -2.01 9.02 -13.87
N LYS A 109 -1.44 9.90 -13.03
CA LYS A 109 -2.06 11.17 -12.63
C LYS A 109 -2.27 12.15 -13.79
N ARG A 110 -1.45 12.07 -14.85
CA ARG A 110 -1.64 12.88 -16.07
C ARG A 110 -2.75 12.34 -16.97
N LYS A 111 -3.11 11.07 -16.80
CA LYS A 111 -4.08 10.37 -17.65
C LYS A 111 -5.49 10.36 -17.05
N GLU A 112 -5.62 10.55 -15.73
CA GLU A 112 -6.84 11.07 -15.08
C GLU A 112 -7.05 12.55 -15.38
#